data_AF-A0A329VDH7-F1
#
_entry.id   AF-A0A329VDH7-F1
#
_cell.length_a   1.000
_cell.length_b   1.000
_cell.length_c   1.000
_cell.angle_alpha   90.00
_cell.angle_beta   90.00
_cell.angle_gamma   90.00
#
_symmetry.space_group_name_H-M   'P 1'
#
loop_
_entity.id
_entity.type
_entity.pdbx_description
1 polymer ?
#
loop_
_entity_poly.entity_id
_entity_poly.type
_entity_poly.pdbx_seq_one_letter_code
_entity_poly.pdbx_strand_id
1 'polypeptide(L)'
;MKLTKNHLIKLLPVVALFIFCLLAHMALGYRLKIAYVFVIFFTFLLLNKVTVVYRPLLIVLGIATLVYAPIGLTYGSPNFNSILSLFYTNEQEASEFISSIPVEYYLFSAFILIFCLFSLKVNINLHRNISIFLFSFALITVIHHSLKAFVQGTDTKRMRFAHNDKYKQNHQVPMFILSYDDMSRNIIDVQHNFMSFLTLFSGWTGIKESKIPENYKMFSNEICENQDYVLNFSNKVCIGFNF
;
A
#
# COMPACT_ATOMS: atom_id res chain seq x y z
N MET A 1 -39.51 26.97 8.09
CA MET A 1 -39.76 25.97 7.04
C MET A 1 -40.11 24.64 7.73
N LYS A 2 -41.40 24.26 7.83
CA LYS A 2 -41.82 22.99 8.46
C LYS A 2 -41.46 21.84 7.52
N LEU A 3 -40.37 21.12 7.79
CA LEU A 3 -40.10 19.84 7.11
C LEU A 3 -41.24 18.88 7.43
N THR A 4 -42.03 18.52 6.42
CA THR A 4 -43.06 17.49 6.58
C THR A 4 -42.38 16.13 6.79
N LYS A 5 -42.99 15.27 7.61
CA LYS A 5 -42.47 13.92 7.97
C LYS A 5 -42.02 13.11 6.73
N ASN A 6 -42.67 13.32 5.58
CA ASN A 6 -42.34 12.70 4.30
C ASN A 6 -41.01 13.14 3.69
N HIS A 7 -40.55 14.39 3.92
CA HIS A 7 -39.25 14.85 3.44
C HIS A 7 -38.09 14.24 4.25
N LEU A 8 -38.26 14.10 5.57
CA LEU A 8 -37.26 13.45 6.43
C LEU A 8 -37.03 11.98 6.06
N ILE A 9 -38.11 11.24 5.75
CA ILE A 9 -38.01 9.83 5.35
C ILE A 9 -37.23 9.67 4.04
N LYS A 10 -37.36 10.60 3.09
CA LYS A 10 -36.61 10.59 1.83
C LYS A 10 -35.15 11.04 1.98
N LEU A 11 -34.85 11.83 3.01
CA LEU A 11 -33.51 12.33 3.29
C LEU A 11 -32.62 11.29 3.98
N LEU A 12 -33.20 10.41 4.81
CA LEU A 12 -32.45 9.40 5.56
C LEU A 12 -31.58 8.48 4.67
N PRO A 13 -32.09 7.88 3.57
CA PRO A 13 -31.25 7.08 2.66
C PRO A 13 -30.14 7.90 1.99
N VAL A 14 -30.35 9.20 1.77
CA VAL A 14 -29.35 10.09 1.16
C VAL A 14 -28.21 10.36 2.13
N VAL A 15 -28.53 10.56 3.41
CA VAL A 15 -27.51 10.68 4.47
C VAL A 15 -26.75 9.37 4.61
N ALA A 16 -27.45 8.23 4.57
CA ALA A 16 -26.81 6.91 4.58
C ALA A 16 -25.86 6.72 3.38
N LEU A 17 -26.24 7.21 2.19
CA LEU A 17 -25.37 7.18 1.00
C LEU A 17 -24.11 8.02 1.19
N PHE A 18 -24.22 9.21 1.78
CA PHE A 18 -23.04 10.03 2.06
C PHE A 18 -22.10 9.34 3.05
N ILE A 19 -22.65 8.76 4.13
CA ILE A 19 -21.86 8.01 5.11
C ILE A 19 -21.22 6.78 4.45
N PHE A 20 -21.96 6.04 3.63
CA PHE A 20 -21.41 4.92 2.85
C PHE A 20 -20.23 5.36 1.98
N CYS A 21 -20.35 6.44 1.21
CA CYS A 21 -19.25 6.95 0.37
C CYS A 21 -18.03 7.36 1.19
N LEU A 22 -18.24 7.95 2.38
CA LEU A 22 -17.16 8.33 3.29
C LEU A 22 -16.45 7.08 3.85
N LEU A 23 -17.20 6.09 4.34
CA LEU A 23 -16.64 4.85 4.87
C LEU A 23 -15.94 4.04 3.77
N ALA A 24 -16.53 3.96 2.57
CA ALA A 24 -15.94 3.31 1.40
C ALA A 24 -14.60 3.93 1.00
N HIS A 25 -14.46 5.26 1.08
CA HIS A 25 -13.17 5.93 0.82
C HIS A 25 -12.12 5.57 1.88
N MET A 26 -12.51 5.50 3.16
CA MET A 26 -11.59 5.11 4.24
C MET A 26 -11.21 3.63 4.17
N ALA A 27 -12.13 2.75 3.77
CA ALA A 27 -11.91 1.32 3.60
C ALA A 27 -10.79 0.99 2.61
N LEU A 28 -10.57 1.85 1.61
CA LEU A 28 -9.52 1.68 0.62
C LEU A 28 -8.11 2.05 1.14
N GLY A 29 -7.95 2.43 2.41
CA GLY A 29 -6.64 2.71 3.00
C GLY A 29 -5.94 3.97 2.47
N TYR A 30 -6.64 4.80 1.68
CA TYR A 30 -6.11 6.09 1.22
C TYR A 30 -6.32 7.18 2.26
N ARG A 31 -5.46 8.21 2.22
CA ARG A 31 -5.71 9.45 2.98
C ARG A 31 -7.06 10.05 2.58
N LEU A 32 -7.81 10.56 3.57
CA LEU A 32 -9.12 11.16 3.33
C LEU A 32 -9.00 12.35 2.39
N LYS A 33 -9.63 12.24 1.21
CA LYS A 33 -9.72 13.30 0.20
C LYS A 33 -11.20 13.60 -0.02
N ILE A 34 -11.66 14.64 0.65
CA ILE A 34 -13.08 15.04 0.69
C ILE A 34 -13.68 15.21 -0.71
N ALA A 35 -12.89 15.75 -1.66
CA ALA A 35 -13.32 15.89 -3.05
C ALA A 35 -13.77 14.56 -3.67
N TYR A 36 -13.05 13.46 -3.47
CA TYR A 36 -13.41 12.16 -4.05
C TYR A 36 -14.66 11.55 -3.41
N VAL A 37 -14.85 11.77 -2.11
CA VAL A 37 -16.08 11.37 -1.40
C VAL A 37 -17.28 12.07 -2.03
N PHE A 38 -17.18 13.38 -2.27
CA PHE A 38 -18.25 14.13 -2.95
C PHE A 38 -18.47 13.68 -4.40
N VAL A 39 -17.41 13.36 -5.16
CA VAL A 39 -17.54 12.87 -6.54
C VAL A 39 -18.33 11.57 -6.58
N ILE A 40 -17.95 10.57 -5.79
CA ILE A 40 -18.66 9.28 -5.73
C ILE A 40 -20.09 9.49 -5.27
N PHE A 41 -20.30 10.29 -4.22
CA PHE A 41 -21.63 10.62 -3.70
C PHE A 41 -22.52 11.30 -4.75
N PHE A 42 -22.01 12.29 -5.46
CA PHE A 42 -22.75 13.00 -6.51
C PHE A 42 -23.05 12.12 -7.71
N THR A 43 -22.11 11.26 -8.12
CA THR A 43 -22.34 10.27 -9.18
C THR A 43 -23.50 9.33 -8.82
N PHE A 44 -23.52 8.78 -7.60
CA PHE A 44 -24.62 7.93 -7.16
C PHE A 44 -25.94 8.70 -6.99
N LEU A 45 -25.89 9.95 -6.53
CA LEU A 45 -27.07 10.81 -6.49
C LEU A 45 -27.67 11.06 -7.87
N LEU A 46 -26.84 11.30 -8.90
CA LEU A 46 -27.29 11.49 -10.28
C LEU A 46 -27.89 10.20 -10.86
N LEU A 47 -27.32 9.04 -10.53
CA LEU A 47 -27.79 7.73 -11.00
C LEU A 47 -29.06 7.23 -10.32
N ASN A 48 -29.53 7.85 -9.22
CA ASN A 48 -30.60 7.30 -8.38
C ASN A 48 -31.90 6.94 -9.13
N LYS A 49 -32.20 7.61 -10.25
CA LYS A 49 -33.39 7.36 -11.08
C LYS A 49 -33.23 6.17 -12.01
N VAL A 50 -32.00 5.86 -12.42
CA VAL A 50 -31.68 4.73 -13.29
C VAL A 50 -31.36 3.52 -12.40
N THR A 51 -32.38 2.97 -11.75
CA THR A 51 -32.22 1.92 -10.71
C THR A 51 -31.51 0.66 -11.20
N VAL A 52 -31.64 0.36 -12.50
CA VAL A 52 -30.97 -0.77 -13.17
C VAL A 52 -29.45 -0.62 -13.18
N VAL A 53 -28.94 0.62 -13.19
CA VAL A 53 -27.49 0.90 -13.14
C VAL A 53 -27.05 1.21 -11.71
N TYR A 54 -27.85 2.00 -10.99
CA TYR A 54 -27.56 2.43 -9.61
C TYR A 54 -27.38 1.24 -8.66
N ARG A 55 -28.33 0.30 -8.62
CA ARG A 55 -28.31 -0.78 -7.62
C ARG A 55 -27.14 -1.75 -7.83
N PRO A 56 -26.88 -2.27 -9.04
CA PRO A 56 -25.75 -3.18 -9.24
C PRO A 56 -24.40 -2.52 -8.93
N LEU A 57 -24.17 -1.28 -9.39
CA LEU A 57 -22.90 -0.58 -9.11
C LEU A 57 -22.69 -0.35 -7.62
N LEU A 58 -23.75 0.03 -6.89
CA LEU A 58 -23.67 0.24 -5.45
C LEU A 58 -23.37 -1.07 -4.71
N ILE A 59 -23.99 -2.18 -5.12
CA ILE A 59 -23.76 -3.52 -4.53
C ILE A 59 -22.33 -4.00 -4.81
N VAL A 60 -21.85 -3.87 -6.05
CA VAL A 60 -20.47 -4.24 -6.41
C VAL A 60 -19.46 -3.44 -5.59
N LEU A 61 -19.66 -2.13 -5.47
CA LEU A 61 -18.80 -1.29 -4.63
C LEU A 61 -18.91 -1.65 -3.14
N GLY A 62 -20.13 -1.95 -2.67
CA GLY A 62 -20.39 -2.39 -1.30
C GLY A 62 -19.68 -3.69 -0.95
N ILE A 63 -19.71 -4.69 -1.84
CA ILE A 63 -19.00 -5.97 -1.65
C ILE A 63 -17.49 -5.75 -1.70
N ALA A 64 -16.98 -4.99 -2.67
CA ALA A 64 -15.55 -4.71 -2.78
C ALA A 64 -15.01 -4.03 -1.51
N THR A 65 -15.74 -3.04 -1.00
CA THR A 65 -15.35 -2.31 0.23
C THR A 65 -15.54 -3.15 1.50
N LEU A 66 -16.56 -4.01 1.56
CA LEU A 66 -16.77 -4.96 2.65
C LEU A 66 -15.59 -5.93 2.79
N VAL A 67 -15.17 -6.54 1.68
CA VAL A 67 -14.08 -7.53 1.64
C VAL A 67 -12.73 -6.86 1.89
N TYR A 68 -12.51 -5.68 1.31
CA TYR A 68 -11.20 -5.05 1.34
C TYR A 68 -10.94 -4.22 2.61
N ALA A 69 -11.96 -3.67 3.28
CA ALA A 69 -11.80 -2.83 4.47
C ALA A 69 -10.84 -3.36 5.55
N PRO A 70 -10.90 -4.64 6.00
CA PRO A 70 -9.97 -5.15 7.01
C PRO A 70 -8.51 -5.07 6.57
N ILE A 71 -8.26 -5.37 5.31
CA ILE A 71 -6.94 -5.35 4.69
C ILE A 71 -6.48 -3.91 4.47
N GLY A 72 -7.36 -3.06 3.92
CA GLY A 72 -7.07 -1.67 3.59
C GLY A 72 -6.78 -0.80 4.81
N LEU A 73 -7.44 -1.05 5.93
CA LEU A 73 -7.20 -0.32 7.18
C LEU A 73 -5.90 -0.76 7.88
N THR A 74 -5.51 -2.03 7.74
CA THR A 74 -4.30 -2.57 8.36
C THR A 74 -3.04 -2.30 7.53
N TYR A 75 -3.11 -2.54 6.22
CA TYR A 75 -1.95 -2.55 5.31
C TYR A 75 -1.96 -1.41 4.30
N GLY A 76 -3.00 -0.58 4.28
CA GLY A 76 -3.13 0.56 3.38
C GLY A 76 -3.69 0.18 2.01
N SER A 77 -3.55 1.09 1.06
CA SER A 77 -4.24 0.99 -0.23
C SER A 77 -3.77 -0.15 -1.15
N PRO A 78 -4.64 -0.62 -2.08
CA PRO A 78 -4.30 -1.72 -2.97
C PRO A 78 -3.03 -1.41 -3.77
N ASN A 79 -2.07 -2.33 -3.75
CA ASN A 79 -0.84 -2.22 -4.51
C ASN A 79 -0.49 -3.56 -5.16
N PHE A 80 0.57 -3.56 -5.97
CA PHE A 80 1.00 -4.76 -6.70
C PHE A 80 1.36 -5.92 -5.75
N ASN A 81 1.97 -5.62 -4.60
CA ASN A 81 2.32 -6.64 -3.61
C ASN A 81 1.08 -7.27 -2.97
N SER A 82 0.00 -6.50 -2.76
CA SER A 82 -1.28 -7.04 -2.29
C SER A 82 -1.82 -8.09 -3.27
N ILE A 83 -1.70 -7.86 -4.57
CA ILE A 83 -2.15 -8.81 -5.60
C ILE A 83 -1.22 -10.03 -5.65
N LEU A 84 0.11 -9.81 -5.62
CA LEU A 84 1.09 -10.90 -5.66
C LEU A 84 0.95 -11.85 -4.46
N SER A 85 0.65 -11.32 -3.26
CA SER A 85 0.47 -12.16 -2.08
C SER A 85 -0.59 -13.23 -2.29
N LEU A 86 -1.69 -12.92 -2.99
CA LEU A 86 -2.75 -13.89 -3.31
C LEU A 86 -2.28 -15.05 -4.19
N PHE A 87 -1.27 -14.83 -5.04
CA PHE A 87 -0.71 -15.86 -5.93
C PHE A 87 0.37 -16.71 -5.28
N TYR A 88 1.02 -16.19 -4.21
CA TYR A 88 2.12 -16.88 -3.54
C TYR A 88 1.74 -17.46 -2.17
N THR A 89 0.52 -17.21 -1.69
CA THR A 89 0.02 -17.70 -0.40
C THR A 89 -0.63 -19.08 -0.50
N ASN A 90 -0.53 -19.83 0.59
CA ASN A 90 -1.23 -21.11 0.80
C ASN A 90 -2.38 -20.97 1.83
N GLU A 91 -3.22 -22.00 1.97
CA GLU A 91 -4.40 -21.94 2.86
C GLU A 91 -4.07 -21.69 4.33
N GLN A 92 -2.96 -22.27 4.82
CA GLN A 92 -2.53 -22.09 6.21
C GLN A 92 -2.10 -20.64 6.46
N GLU A 93 -1.25 -20.09 5.60
CA GLU A 93 -0.79 -18.70 5.67
C GLU A 93 -1.96 -17.72 5.52
N ALA A 94 -2.93 -18.02 4.63
CA ALA A 94 -4.13 -17.21 4.46
C ALA A 94 -4.99 -17.16 5.73
N SER A 95 -5.16 -18.30 6.41
CA SER A 95 -5.94 -18.39 7.64
C SER A 95 -5.28 -17.63 8.80
N GLU A 96 -3.98 -17.79 8.96
CA GLU A 96 -3.19 -17.07 9.96
C GLU A 96 -3.22 -15.56 9.69
N PHE A 97 -3.08 -15.15 8.44
CA PHE A 97 -3.20 -13.75 8.02
C PHE A 97 -4.57 -13.16 8.37
N ILE A 98 -5.67 -13.81 7.98
CA ILE A 98 -7.04 -13.35 8.28
C ILE A 98 -7.24 -13.25 9.80
N SER A 99 -6.74 -14.23 10.56
CA SER A 99 -6.87 -14.26 12.03
C SER A 99 -6.02 -13.19 12.73
N SER A 100 -4.97 -12.70 12.07
CA SER A 100 -4.09 -11.66 12.61
C SER A 100 -4.70 -10.24 12.54
N ILE A 101 -5.72 -10.03 11.72
CA ILE A 101 -6.33 -8.71 11.53
C ILE A 101 -7.20 -8.37 12.76
N PRO A 102 -7.08 -7.14 13.31
CA PRO A 102 -7.93 -6.71 14.42
C PRO A 102 -9.43 -6.81 14.14
N VAL A 103 -10.19 -7.34 15.11
CA VAL A 103 -11.65 -7.53 15.01
C VAL A 103 -12.41 -6.23 14.72
N GLU A 104 -11.88 -5.09 15.18
CA GLU A 104 -12.43 -3.74 14.95
C GLU A 104 -12.64 -3.43 13.46
N TYR A 105 -11.75 -3.91 12.59
CA TYR A 105 -11.85 -3.64 11.16
C TYR A 105 -12.90 -4.51 10.46
N TYR A 106 -13.20 -5.70 10.99
CA TYR A 106 -14.35 -6.49 10.54
C TYR A 106 -15.68 -5.86 10.96
N LEU A 107 -15.73 -5.27 12.16
CA LEU A 107 -16.90 -4.48 12.59
C LEU A 107 -17.09 -3.25 11.70
N PHE A 108 -15.99 -2.60 11.28
CA PHE A 108 -16.04 -1.51 10.30
C PHE A 108 -16.62 -1.96 8.95
N SER A 109 -16.24 -3.14 8.44
CA SER A 109 -16.88 -3.75 7.26
C SER A 109 -18.39 -3.93 7.44
N ALA A 110 -18.83 -4.43 8.60
CA ALA A 110 -20.25 -4.59 8.89
C ALA A 110 -21.00 -3.24 8.87
N PHE A 111 -20.39 -2.17 9.40
CA PHE A 111 -20.97 -0.82 9.32
C PHE A 111 -21.11 -0.33 7.87
N ILE A 112 -20.09 -0.54 7.02
CA ILE A 112 -20.16 -0.20 5.59
C ILE A 112 -21.37 -0.90 4.94
N LEU A 113 -21.54 -2.19 5.20
CA LEU A 113 -22.63 -2.98 4.64
C LEU A 113 -23.99 -2.43 5.05
N ILE A 114 -24.17 -2.07 6.33
CA ILE A 114 -25.41 -1.47 6.84
C ILE A 114 -25.75 -0.20 6.05
N PHE A 115 -24.80 0.73 5.91
CA PHE A 115 -25.03 1.98 5.16
C PHE A 115 -25.24 1.74 3.66
N CYS A 116 -24.56 0.76 3.06
CA CYS A 116 -24.80 0.34 1.67
C CYS A 116 -26.25 -0.13 1.48
N LEU A 117 -26.77 -0.98 2.38
CA LEU A 117 -28.14 -1.49 2.32
C LEU A 117 -29.18 -0.38 2.48
N PHE A 118 -28.96 0.58 3.39
CA PHE A 118 -29.83 1.75 3.51
C PHE A 118 -29.80 2.64 2.27
N SER A 119 -28.65 2.77 1.63
CA SER A 119 -28.45 3.57 0.42
C SER A 119 -29.27 3.03 -0.77
N LEU A 120 -29.56 1.73 -0.84
CA LEU A 120 -30.42 1.16 -1.88
C LEU A 120 -31.84 1.77 -1.94
N LYS A 121 -32.28 2.40 -0.85
CA LYS A 121 -33.60 3.06 -0.74
C LYS A 121 -33.60 4.52 -1.20
N VAL A 122 -32.48 5.06 -1.70
CA VAL A 122 -32.43 6.43 -2.23
C VAL A 122 -33.37 6.59 -3.42
N ASN A 123 -34.32 7.52 -3.29
CA ASN A 123 -35.21 7.92 -4.37
C ASN A 123 -35.57 9.40 -4.18
N ILE A 124 -34.75 10.26 -4.78
CA ILE A 124 -34.95 11.71 -4.76
C ILE A 124 -35.05 12.25 -6.18
N ASN A 125 -35.90 13.27 -6.37
CA ASN A 125 -35.94 13.98 -7.64
C ASN A 125 -35.02 15.19 -7.56
N LEU A 126 -34.00 15.24 -8.41
CA LEU A 126 -33.07 16.37 -8.49
C LEU A 126 -33.60 17.39 -9.50
N HIS A 127 -33.59 18.67 -9.12
CA HIS A 127 -33.90 19.73 -10.06
C HIS A 127 -32.81 19.84 -11.13
N ARG A 128 -33.18 20.17 -12.37
CA ARG A 128 -32.26 20.19 -13.53
C ARG A 128 -30.97 20.98 -13.26
N ASN A 129 -31.09 22.19 -12.69
CA ASN A 129 -29.92 23.04 -12.43
C ASN A 129 -28.97 22.43 -11.39
N ILE A 130 -29.52 21.73 -10.39
CA ILE A 130 -28.72 21.03 -9.38
C ILE A 130 -28.01 19.85 -10.04
N SER A 131 -28.70 19.07 -10.87
CA SER A 131 -28.09 17.94 -11.59
C SER A 131 -26.93 18.40 -12.48
N ILE A 132 -27.09 19.50 -13.22
CA ILE A 132 -26.02 20.08 -14.04
C ILE A 132 -24.83 20.49 -13.17
N PHE A 133 -25.08 21.20 -12.06
CA PHE A 133 -24.02 21.59 -11.14
C PHE A 133 -23.24 20.40 -10.57
N LEU A 134 -23.96 19.37 -10.07
CA LEU A 134 -23.34 18.15 -9.52
C LEU A 134 -22.52 17.41 -10.58
N PHE A 135 -23.03 17.35 -11.81
CA PHE A 135 -22.33 16.72 -12.93
C PHE A 135 -21.07 17.50 -13.31
N SER A 136 -21.15 18.83 -13.44
CA SER A 136 -19.98 19.68 -13.71
C SER A 136 -18.91 19.56 -12.62
N PHE A 137 -19.31 19.52 -11.34
CA PHE A 137 -18.38 19.31 -10.23
C PHE A 137 -17.65 17.96 -10.34
N ALA A 138 -18.39 16.87 -10.58
CA ALA A 138 -17.82 15.54 -10.74
C ALA A 138 -16.89 15.46 -11.96
N LEU A 139 -17.25 16.08 -13.08
CA LEU A 139 -16.45 16.10 -14.29
C LEU A 139 -15.15 16.87 -14.11
N ILE A 140 -15.21 18.10 -13.55
CA ILE A 140 -14.04 18.96 -13.35
C ILE A 140 -13.03 18.29 -12.41
N THR A 141 -13.48 17.67 -11.34
CA THR A 141 -12.60 17.01 -10.36
C THR A 141 -11.90 15.78 -10.93
N VAL A 142 -12.61 14.95 -11.70
CA VAL A 142 -12.04 13.78 -12.40
C VAL A 142 -11.00 14.22 -13.43
N ILE A 143 -11.33 15.20 -14.27
CA ILE A 143 -10.42 15.75 -15.29
C ILE A 143 -9.22 16.42 -14.64
N HIS A 144 -9.41 17.23 -13.60
CA HIS A 144 -8.32 17.91 -12.92
C HIS A 144 -7.28 16.93 -12.39
N HIS A 145 -7.73 15.82 -11.78
CA HIS A 145 -6.80 14.85 -11.23
C HIS A 145 -6.06 14.06 -12.31
N SER A 146 -6.75 13.62 -13.37
CA SER A 146 -6.10 12.91 -14.49
C SER A 146 -5.12 13.82 -15.23
N LEU A 147 -5.51 15.08 -15.48
CA LEU A 147 -4.63 16.08 -16.09
C LEU A 147 -3.44 16.40 -15.20
N LYS A 148 -3.64 16.57 -13.89
CA LYS A 148 -2.54 16.77 -12.93
C LYS A 148 -1.57 15.60 -12.95
N ALA A 149 -2.06 14.36 -12.99
CA ALA A 149 -1.21 13.18 -13.09
C ALA A 149 -0.42 13.13 -14.41
N PHE A 150 -1.02 13.56 -15.52
CA PHE A 150 -0.36 13.63 -16.84
C PHE A 150 0.68 14.75 -16.91
N VAL A 151 0.34 15.95 -16.43
CA VAL A 151 1.21 17.15 -16.46
C VAL A 151 2.35 17.04 -15.44
N GLN A 152 2.12 16.41 -14.28
CA GLN A 152 3.18 16.09 -13.32
C GLN A 152 3.99 14.85 -13.72
N GLY A 153 4.05 14.57 -15.03
CA GLY A 153 4.67 13.40 -15.66
C GLY A 153 5.77 12.78 -14.81
N THR A 154 5.52 11.56 -14.37
CA THR A 154 6.53 10.64 -13.79
C THR A 154 7.47 11.22 -12.73
N ASP A 155 7.06 12.24 -11.97
CA ASP A 155 7.85 12.71 -10.82
C ASP A 155 7.60 11.79 -9.61
N THR A 156 7.95 10.52 -9.80
CA THR A 156 8.13 9.46 -8.79
C THR A 156 9.26 9.77 -7.81
N LYS A 157 9.64 11.05 -7.68
CA LYS A 157 10.58 11.56 -6.67
C LYS A 157 9.97 11.77 -5.29
N ARG A 158 8.66 11.62 -5.12
CA ARG A 158 8.01 11.71 -3.80
C ARG A 158 7.37 10.37 -3.45
N MET A 159 7.97 9.67 -2.48
CA MET A 159 7.57 8.36 -1.91
C MET A 159 8.21 7.11 -2.52
N ARG A 160 9.45 7.20 -3.02
CA ARG A 160 10.35 6.06 -2.86
C ARG A 160 11.19 6.36 -1.63
N PHE A 161 10.99 5.62 -0.54
CA PHE A 161 12.01 5.49 0.51
C PHE A 161 13.17 4.65 -0.03
N ALA A 162 13.70 5.03 -1.20
CA ALA A 162 14.95 4.50 -1.67
C ALA A 162 16.03 5.17 -0.82
N HIS A 163 16.85 4.38 -0.17
CA HIS A 163 18.09 4.85 0.41
C HIS A 163 18.88 5.62 -0.66
N ASN A 164 19.49 6.74 -0.27
CA ASN A 164 20.48 7.38 -1.13
C ASN A 164 21.83 6.66 -0.97
N ASP A 165 22.84 7.06 -1.73
CA ASP A 165 24.19 6.49 -1.71
C ASP A 165 25.22 7.41 -1.03
N LYS A 166 24.75 8.53 -0.45
CA LYS A 166 25.60 9.62 0.05
C LYS A 166 26.19 9.39 1.43
N TYR A 167 25.48 8.67 2.30
CA TYR A 167 25.86 8.48 3.70
C TYR A 167 26.39 7.07 3.94
N LYS A 168 27.35 6.94 4.86
CA LYS A 168 27.99 5.67 5.24
C LYS A 168 26.97 4.62 5.70
N GLN A 169 25.96 5.04 6.44
CA GLN A 169 24.89 4.20 6.98
C GLN A 169 24.10 3.48 5.90
N ASN A 170 24.05 4.02 4.68
CA ASN A 170 23.35 3.38 3.56
C ASN A 170 24.09 2.14 3.03
N HIS A 171 25.39 2.02 3.36
CA HIS A 171 26.29 0.97 2.89
C HIS A 171 26.66 -0.02 4.01
N GLN A 172 26.29 0.27 5.26
CA GLN A 172 26.53 -0.59 6.42
C GLN A 172 25.32 -1.48 6.67
N VAL A 173 25.33 -2.67 6.05
CA VAL A 173 24.25 -3.65 6.16
C VAL A 173 24.72 -4.82 7.02
N PRO A 174 23.95 -5.24 8.04
CA PRO A 174 24.29 -6.42 8.82
C PRO A 174 24.12 -7.69 7.99
N MET A 175 25.02 -8.65 8.18
CA MET A 175 24.94 -9.98 7.57
C MET A 175 24.76 -11.04 8.65
N PHE A 176 23.91 -12.03 8.36
CA PHE A 176 23.71 -13.20 9.20
C PHE A 176 23.91 -14.47 8.37
N ILE A 177 24.57 -15.45 8.97
CA ILE A 177 24.69 -16.81 8.44
C ILE A 177 24.07 -17.71 9.49
N LEU A 178 23.17 -18.60 9.06
CA LEU A 178 22.43 -19.50 9.92
C LEU A 178 22.65 -20.92 9.42
N SER A 179 23.08 -21.82 10.30
CA SER A 179 23.04 -23.25 10.08
C SER A 179 22.04 -23.92 11.02
N TYR A 180 21.44 -25.01 10.58
CA TYR A 180 20.46 -25.76 11.37
C TYR A 180 21.11 -26.48 12.58
N ASP A 181 22.39 -26.81 12.48
CA ASP A 181 23.18 -27.58 13.45
C ASP A 181 24.12 -26.73 14.31
N ASP A 182 24.05 -25.40 14.20
CA ASP A 182 24.86 -24.49 15.02
C ASP A 182 24.39 -24.46 16.48
N MET A 183 25.28 -24.84 17.40
CA MET A 183 25.03 -24.85 18.86
C MET A 183 25.53 -23.58 19.57
N SER A 184 26.26 -22.71 18.87
CA SER A 184 26.88 -21.51 19.42
C SER A 184 26.85 -20.35 18.43
N ARG A 185 26.68 -19.13 18.93
CA ARG A 185 26.72 -17.91 18.12
C ARG A 185 28.13 -17.34 18.08
N ASN A 186 28.65 -17.11 16.87
CA ASN A 186 29.86 -16.34 16.64
C ASN A 186 29.52 -14.94 16.11
N ILE A 187 30.25 -13.92 16.60
CA ILE A 187 30.08 -12.52 16.18
C ILE A 187 31.40 -12.06 15.57
N ILE A 188 31.32 -11.49 14.37
CA ILE A 188 32.43 -10.89 13.64
C ILE A 188 32.15 -9.39 13.60
N ASP A 189 32.96 -8.61 14.30
CA ASP A 189 32.77 -7.16 14.45
C ASP A 189 33.48 -6.37 13.34
N VAL A 190 34.43 -7.00 12.63
CA VAL A 190 35.13 -6.37 11.51
C VAL A 190 34.20 -6.20 10.31
N GLN A 191 34.29 -5.05 9.65
CA GLN A 191 33.51 -4.78 8.46
C GLN A 191 34.14 -5.48 7.24
N HIS A 192 33.34 -6.33 6.58
CA HIS A 192 33.72 -6.95 5.32
C HIS A 192 33.00 -6.31 4.14
N ASN A 193 33.61 -6.43 2.96
CA ASN A 193 33.05 -5.93 1.71
C ASN A 193 32.31 -7.04 0.97
N PHE A 194 31.02 -6.83 0.69
CA PHE A 194 30.21 -7.79 -0.06
C PHE A 194 30.69 -8.02 -1.50
N MET A 195 31.55 -7.16 -2.06
CA MET A 195 32.20 -7.42 -3.35
C MET A 195 33.05 -8.70 -3.34
N SER A 196 33.52 -9.13 -2.17
CA SER A 196 34.25 -10.40 -1.98
C SER A 196 33.31 -11.57 -1.62
N PHE A 197 31.99 -11.45 -1.90
CA PHE A 197 31.00 -12.48 -1.58
C PHE A 197 31.35 -13.87 -2.12
N LEU A 198 31.98 -13.95 -3.30
CA LEU A 198 32.37 -15.25 -3.86
C LEU A 198 33.40 -15.98 -2.98
N THR A 199 34.30 -15.26 -2.30
CA THR A 199 35.24 -15.87 -1.34
C THR A 199 34.54 -16.36 -0.08
N LEU A 200 33.54 -15.62 0.41
CA LEU A 200 32.68 -16.09 1.51
C LEU A 200 31.94 -17.37 1.11
N PHE A 201 31.27 -17.35 -0.03
CA PHE A 201 30.46 -18.47 -0.49
C PHE A 201 31.31 -19.71 -0.77
N SER A 202 32.47 -19.55 -1.41
CA SER A 202 33.39 -20.67 -1.68
C SER A 202 33.98 -21.23 -0.40
N GLY A 203 34.35 -20.36 0.55
CA GLY A 203 34.83 -20.77 1.87
C GLY A 203 33.78 -21.54 2.68
N TRP A 204 32.52 -21.10 2.61
CA TRP A 204 31.42 -21.76 3.31
C TRP A 204 31.07 -23.14 2.70
N THR A 205 31.08 -23.23 1.38
CA THR A 205 30.71 -24.45 0.63
C THR A 205 31.87 -25.41 0.40
N GLY A 206 33.10 -25.01 0.70
CA GLY A 206 34.32 -25.78 0.44
C GLY A 206 34.74 -25.82 -1.04
N ILE A 207 34.16 -24.96 -1.88
CA ILE A 207 34.51 -24.86 -3.31
C ILE A 207 35.89 -24.20 -3.46
N LYS A 208 36.76 -24.80 -4.26
CA LYS A 208 38.07 -24.23 -4.63
C LYS A 208 38.11 -23.96 -6.12
N GLU A 209 38.43 -22.73 -6.49
CA GLU A 209 38.53 -22.29 -7.87
C GLU A 209 39.70 -21.33 -8.03
N SER A 210 40.49 -21.53 -9.09
CA SER A 210 41.69 -20.78 -9.42
C SER A 210 41.48 -19.26 -9.55
N LYS A 211 40.27 -18.84 -9.93
CA LYS A 211 39.90 -17.43 -10.13
C LYS A 211 39.36 -16.75 -8.87
N ILE A 212 39.11 -17.50 -7.80
CA ILE A 212 38.60 -16.94 -6.54
C ILE A 212 39.79 -16.76 -5.60
N PRO A 213 40.07 -15.53 -5.13
CA PRO A 213 41.17 -15.30 -4.22
C PRO A 213 40.87 -15.90 -2.85
N GLU A 214 41.78 -16.74 -2.34
CA GLU A 214 41.67 -17.40 -1.02
C GLU A 214 42.21 -16.55 0.15
N ASN A 215 42.80 -15.38 -0.14
CA ASN A 215 43.44 -14.52 0.85
C ASN A 215 42.45 -13.68 1.69
N TYR A 216 41.17 -13.63 1.35
CA TYR A 216 40.16 -12.83 2.04
C TYR A 216 39.35 -13.68 3.03
N LYS A 217 39.66 -13.60 4.32
CA LYS A 217 39.04 -14.44 5.35
C LYS A 217 37.81 -13.77 5.99
N MET A 218 36.65 -13.93 5.34
CA MET A 218 35.36 -13.38 5.83
C MET A 218 34.84 -13.94 7.16
N PHE A 219 35.30 -15.13 7.56
CA PHE A 219 34.86 -15.79 8.81
C PHE A 219 35.75 -15.47 10.01
N SER A 220 36.59 -14.43 9.91
CA SER A 220 37.57 -14.07 10.93
C SER A 220 37.51 -12.58 11.21
N ASN A 221 37.97 -12.17 12.40
CA ASN A 221 38.11 -10.75 12.75
C ASN A 221 39.37 -10.09 12.14
N GLU A 222 39.92 -10.65 11.07
CA GLU A 222 41.10 -10.10 10.38
C GLU A 222 40.70 -9.00 9.39
N ILE A 223 41.44 -7.89 9.41
CA ILE A 223 41.29 -6.80 8.44
C ILE A 223 41.83 -7.25 7.08
N CYS A 224 41.00 -7.15 6.05
CA CYS A 224 41.35 -7.58 4.69
C CYS A 224 41.57 -6.38 3.76
N GLU A 225 42.41 -6.55 2.73
CA GLU A 225 42.66 -5.50 1.74
C GLU A 225 41.38 -5.10 0.98
N ASN A 226 41.24 -3.81 0.69
CA ASN A 226 40.12 -3.23 -0.05
C ASN A 226 38.72 -3.46 0.56
N GLN A 227 38.64 -3.73 1.87
CA GLN A 227 37.34 -3.88 2.57
C GLN A 227 36.52 -2.58 2.64
N ASP A 228 37.14 -1.43 2.38
CA ASP A 228 36.55 -0.09 2.57
C ASP A 228 35.94 0.53 1.30
N TYR A 229 35.98 -0.19 0.18
CA TYR A 229 35.46 0.30 -1.10
C TYR A 229 33.99 -0.02 -1.28
N VAL A 230 33.20 0.99 -1.68
CA VAL A 230 31.78 0.80 -1.98
C VAL A 230 31.44 1.36 -3.35
N LEU A 231 30.45 0.74 -4.01
CA LEU A 231 29.92 1.23 -5.27
C LEU A 231 28.81 2.25 -4.98
N ASN A 232 29.01 3.50 -5.40
CA ASN A 232 27.96 4.51 -5.42
C ASN A 232 27.30 4.57 -6.81
N PHE A 233 26.29 5.41 -7.01
CA PHE A 233 25.62 5.56 -8.30
C PHE A 233 26.50 6.19 -9.40
N SER A 234 27.71 6.66 -9.05
CA SER A 234 28.76 7.10 -9.97
C SER A 234 29.90 6.08 -10.12
N ASN A 235 29.61 4.83 -9.77
CA ASN A 235 30.41 3.62 -9.89
C ASN A 235 31.49 3.32 -8.85
N LYS A 236 32.14 4.25 -8.12
CA LYS A 236 33.11 3.88 -7.04
C LYS A 236 33.40 5.02 -6.04
N VAL A 237 33.40 4.72 -4.74
CA VAL A 237 33.93 5.59 -3.67
C VAL A 237 34.69 4.75 -2.64
N CYS A 238 35.85 5.24 -2.20
CA CYS A 238 36.52 4.74 -1.00
C CYS A 238 35.93 5.46 0.22
N ILE A 239 35.31 4.72 1.13
CA ILE A 239 34.85 5.30 2.39
C ILE A 239 35.99 5.11 3.37
N GLY A 240 36.87 6.08 3.53
CA GLY A 240 37.97 5.99 4.50
C GLY A 240 37.39 5.78 5.90
N PHE A 241 37.70 4.63 6.53
CA PHE A 241 37.37 4.34 7.92
C PHE A 241 38.43 4.93 8.83
N ASN A 242 38.55 6.26 8.85
CA ASN A 242 39.28 6.92 9.93
C ASN A 242 38.34 6.96 11.14
N PHE A 243 38.65 6.11 12.14
CA PHE A 243 38.03 6.11 13.46
C PHE A 243 38.42 7.36 14.25
#